data_AF-A0A974BRY3-F1
#
_entry.id   AF-A0A974BRY3-F1
#
_cell.length_a   1.000
_cell.length_b   1.000
_cell.length_c   1.000
_cell.angle_alpha   90.00
_cell.angle_beta   90.00
_cell.angle_gamma   90.00
#
_symmetry.space_group_name_H-M   'P 1'
#
loop_
_entity.id
_entity.type
_entity.pdbx_description
1 polymer ?
#
loop_
_entity_poly.entity_id
_entity_poly.type
_entity_poly.pdbx_seq_one_letter_code
_entity_poly.pdbx_strand_id
1 'polypeptide(L)' 'MNHRRHKINSKSCETPVGQHFCSQNLQDMQLLILKGNFKTERERKIYEFKCMELFNTLRQGLNLGFGFMSLYVT' A
#
# COMPACT_ATOMS: atom_id res chain seq x y z
N MET A 1 -4.82 -27.06 12.90
CA MET A 1 -5.16 -25.71 12.39
C MET A 1 -4.08 -25.29 11.40
N ASN A 2 -4.39 -25.28 10.10
CA ASN A 2 -3.41 -25.00 9.05
C ASN A 2 -3.32 -23.47 8.82
N HIS A 3 -2.35 -22.81 9.46
CA HIS A 3 -2.05 -21.42 9.17
C HIS A 3 -1.21 -21.34 7.89
N ARG A 4 -1.88 -21.23 6.74
CA ARG A 4 -1.21 -20.81 5.51
C ARG A 4 -0.81 -19.35 5.66
N ARG A 5 0.35 -19.08 6.26
CA ARG A 5 1.01 -17.77 6.17
C ARG A 5 1.31 -17.52 4.69
N HIS A 6 0.58 -16.60 4.06
CA HIS A 6 1.04 -15.99 2.83
C HIS A 6 2.26 -15.14 3.18
N LYS A 7 3.45 -15.68 2.92
CA LYS A 7 4.71 -14.97 3.07
C LYS A 7 4.74 -13.90 1.99
N ILE A 8 4.38 -12.68 2.35
CA ILE A 8 4.66 -11.51 1.50
C ILE A 8 6.19 -11.44 1.45
N ASN A 9 6.77 -11.73 0.28
CA ASN A 9 8.21 -11.62 0.09
C ASN A 9 8.63 -10.20 0.50
N SER A 10 9.59 -10.08 1.41
CA SER A 10 10.23 -8.82 1.78
C SER A 10 11.05 -8.34 0.59
N LYS A 11 10.39 -7.73 -0.41
CA LYS A 11 11.11 -6.95 -1.42
C LYS A 11 11.75 -5.75 -0.72
N SER A 12 12.94 -5.42 -1.19
CA SER A 12 13.94 -4.57 -0.56
C SER A 12 13.38 -3.27 0.02
N CYS A 13 14.05 -2.76 1.06
CA CYS A 13 13.89 -1.38 1.56
C CYS A 13 14.34 -0.33 0.52
N GLU A 14 14.24 -0.60 -0.78
CA GLU A 14 14.57 0.32 -1.87
C GLU A 14 13.34 1.12 -2.31
N THR A 15 12.13 0.66 -1.96
CA THR A 15 10.92 1.46 -2.18
C THR A 15 10.73 2.48 -1.06
N PRO A 16 10.16 3.68 -1.33
CA PRO A 16 9.94 4.70 -0.30
C PRO A 16 9.14 4.17 0.89
N VAL A 17 8.12 3.36 0.63
CA VAL A 17 7.31 2.72 1.67
C VAL A 17 8.12 1.69 2.47
N GLY A 18 8.98 0.91 1.81
CA GLY A 18 9.89 -0.03 2.47
C GLY A 18 10.87 0.71 3.38
N GLN A 19 11.49 1.80 2.93
CA GLN A 19 12.39 2.62 3.76
C GLN A 19 11.68 3.20 4.97
N HIS A 20 10.47 3.72 4.79
CA HIS A 20 9.69 4.35 5.86
C HIS A 20 9.41 3.38 7.02
N PHE A 21 9.12 2.11 6.70
CA PHE A 21 8.77 1.10 7.70
C PHE A 21 9.93 0.19 8.13
N CYS A 22 11.00 0.02 7.33
CA CYS A 22 12.12 -0.87 7.67
C CYS A 22 12.84 -0.48 8.97
N SER A 23 12.78 0.77 9.41
CA SER A 23 13.39 1.27 10.64
C SER A 23 12.41 1.45 11.80
N GLN A 24 11.11 1.22 11.59
CA GLN A 24 10.08 1.41 12.60
C GLN A 24 9.66 0.07 13.21
N ASN A 25 9.52 0.02 14.54
CA ASN A 25 8.91 -1.13 15.20
C ASN A 25 7.45 -1.23 14.76
N LEU A 26 7.11 -2.31 14.04
CA LEU A 26 5.77 -2.56 13.52
C LEU A 26 4.70 -2.85 14.61
N GLN A 27 5.05 -2.73 15.90
CA GLN A 27 4.13 -2.95 17.01
C GLN A 27 2.97 -1.95 17.00
N ASP A 28 3.19 -0.73 16.51
CA ASP A 28 2.16 0.31 16.40
C ASP A 28 1.49 0.38 15.02
N MET A 29 1.71 -0.63 14.16
CA MET A 29 1.13 -0.64 12.82
C MET A 29 -0.38 -0.90 12.87
N GLN A 30 -1.17 0.10 12.50
CA GLN A 30 -2.60 -0.04 12.29
C GLN A 30 -2.91 -0.36 10.82
N LEU A 31 -3.68 -1.42 10.58
CA LEU A 31 -4.12 -1.82 9.24
C LEU A 31 -5.58 -1.39 9.03
N LEU A 32 -5.82 -0.56 8.02
CA LEU A 32 -7.17 -0.21 7.56
C LEU A 32 -7.42 -0.85 6.19
N ILE A 33 -8.48 -1.66 6.08
CA ILE A 33 -8.89 -2.27 4.82
C ILE A 33 -10.01 -1.43 4.21
N LEU A 34 -9.72 -0.77 3.09
CA LEU A 34 -10.72 -0.05 2.31
C LEU A 34 -11.25 -0.96 1.21
N LYS A 35 -12.49 -1.42 1.35
CA LYS A 35 -13.18 -2.20 0.32
C LYS A 35 -14.12 -1.29 -0.47
N GLY A 36 -13.85 -1.12 -1.76
CA GLY A 36 -14.77 -0.43 -2.67
C GLY A 36 -15.50 -1.42 -3.58
N ASN A 37 -16.78 -1.13 -3.86
CA ASN A 37 -17.59 -1.86 -4.83
C ASN A 37 -17.47 -1.20 -6.20
N PHE A 38 -16.26 -1.20 -6.77
CA PHE A 38 -16.00 -0.57 -8.06
C PHE A 38 -16.52 -1.42 -9.21
N LYS A 39 -17.20 -0.79 -10.17
CA LYS A 39 -17.69 -1.44 -11.39
C LYS A 39 -16.68 -1.36 -12.51
N THR A 40 -15.80 -0.36 -12.48
CA THR A 40 -14.77 -0.14 -13.51
C THR A 40 -13.39 0.13 -12.91
N GLU A 41 -12.34 -0.14 -13.69
CA GLU A 41 -10.98 0.21 -13.29
C GLU A 41 -10.77 1.71 -13.11
N ARG A 42 -11.48 2.53 -13.89
CA ARG A 42 -11.40 3.99 -13.79
C ARG A 42 -11.94 4.47 -12.44
N GLU A 43 -13.08 3.94 -11.99
CA GLU A 43 -13.63 4.23 -10.67
C GLU A 43 -12.67 3.84 -9.55
N ARG A 44 -12.06 2.64 -9.66
CA ARG A 44 -11.03 2.19 -8.73
C ARG A 44 -9.86 3.17 -8.68
N LYS A 45 -9.30 3.57 -9.84
CA LYS A 45 -8.17 4.52 -9.90
C LYS A 45 -8.49 5.90 -9.32
N ILE A 46 -9.70 6.42 -9.57
CA ILE A 46 -10.15 7.69 -8.98
C ILE A 46 -10.22 7.57 -7.45
N TYR A 47 -10.75 6.45 -6.95
CA TYR A 47 -10.82 6.22 -5.50
C TYR A 47 -9.43 6.05 -4.88
N GLU A 48 -8.53 5.30 -5.52
CA GLU A 48 -7.14 5.16 -5.09
C GLU A 48 -6.46 6.53 -4.96
N PHE A 49 -6.61 7.40 -5.95
CA PHE A 49 -6.06 8.75 -5.92
C PHE A 49 -6.61 9.57 -4.73
N LYS A 50 -7.93 9.54 -4.51
CA LYS A 50 -8.55 10.21 -3.35
C LYS A 50 -8.03 9.68 -2.02
N CYS A 51 -7.77 8.38 -1.90
CA CYS A 51 -7.15 7.82 -0.70
C CYS A 51 -5.73 8.35 -0.51
N MET A 52 -4.95 8.47 -1.58
CA MET A 52 -3.60 9.03 -1.46
C MET A 52 -3.61 10.49 -1.02
N GLU A 53 -4.57 11.29 -1.47
CA GLU A 53 -4.78 12.65 -0.99
C GLU A 53 -5.20 12.66 0.49
N LEU A 54 -6.20 11.85 0.85
CA LEU A 54 -6.74 11.77 2.22
C LEU A 54 -5.66 11.38 3.24
N PHE A 55 -4.83 10.39 2.93
CA PHE A 55 -3.74 9.94 3.79
C PHE A 55 -2.43 10.71 3.55
N ASN A 56 -2.46 11.73 2.69
CA ASN A 56 -1.30 12.58 2.37
C ASN A 56 -0.07 11.77 1.94
N THR A 57 -0.26 10.61 1.31
CA THR A 57 0.85 9.71 0.92
C THR A 57 1.56 10.19 -0.34
N LEU A 58 0.90 11.00 -1.18
CA LEU A 58 1.52 11.69 -2.32
C LEU A 58 2.62 12.65 -1.86
N ARG A 59 2.30 13.53 -0.91
CA ARG A 59 3.25 14.53 -0.40
C ARG A 59 4.38 13.89 0.41
N GLN A 60 4.10 12.80 1.13
CA GLN A 60 5.09 12.04 1.86
C GLN A 60 5.99 11.18 0.95
N GLY A 61 5.70 11.12 -0.36
CA GLY A 61 6.51 10.36 -1.31
C GLY A 61 6.44 8.84 -1.09
N LEU A 62 5.41 8.34 -0.40
CA LEU A 62 5.28 6.91 -0.09
C LEU A 62 4.82 6.08 -1.29
N ASN A 63 4.31 6.72 -2.35
CA ASN A 63 3.87 6.08 -3.59
C ASN A 63 4.89 6.29 -4.71
N LEU A 64 5.14 5.28 -5.54
CA LEU A 64 6.01 5.36 -6.72
C LEU A 64 5.31 5.89 -7.98
N GLY A 65 4.06 6.34 -7.87
CA GLY A 65 3.25 6.86 -8.97
C GLY A 65 1.79 7.08 -8.57
N PHE A 66 0.89 7.13 -9.56
CA PHE A 66 -0.54 7.41 -9.37
C PHE A 66 -1.40 6.19 -8.97
N GLY A 67 -0.79 5.05 -8.62
CA GLY A 67 -1.48 3.82 -8.23
C GLY A 67 -1.16 3.38 -6.80
N PHE A 68 -2.17 2.98 -6.03
CA PHE A 68 -2.00 2.60 -4.62
C PHE A 68 -1.37 1.21 -4.56
N MET A 69 -0.13 1.11 -4.07
CA MET A 69 0.60 -0.17 -3.92
C MET A 69 0.45 -1.09 -5.15
N SER A 70 0.74 -0.57 -6.36
CA SER A 70 0.65 -1.38 -7.59
C SER A 70 1.49 -2.65 -7.43
N LEU A 71 0.87 -3.81 -7.68
CA LEU A 71 1.47 -5.15 -7.58
C LEU A 71 2.92 -5.13 -8.09
N TYR A 72 3.90 -5.28 -7.19
CA TYR A 72 5.30 -5.43 -7.56
C TYR A 72 5.49 -6.83 -8.15
N VAL A 73 5.10 -7.02 -9.41
CA VAL A 73 5.61 -8.15 -10.19
C VAL A 73 7.04 -7.78 -10.57
N THR A 74 8.01 -8.51 -10.02
CA THR A 74 9.39 -8.55 -10.53
C THR A 74 9.41 -9.53 -11.68
#